data_AF-A0A955U0H8-F1
#
_entry.id   AF-A0A955U0H8-F1
#
_cell.length_a   1.000
_cell.length_b   1.000
_cell.length_c   1.000
_cell.angle_alpha   90.00
_cell.angle_beta   90.00
_cell.angle_gamma   90.00
#
_symmetry.space_group_name_H-M   'P 1'
#
loop_
_entity.id
_entity.type
_entity.pdbx_description
1 polymer ?
#
loop_
_entity_poly.entity_id
_entity_poly.type
_entity_poly.pdbx_seq_one_letter_code
_entity_poly.pdbx_strand_id
1 'polypeptide(L)'
;MESGSKLFGEFLVDKGLVDEETLVIALDQQRQVNSPLGQVALKAGLINKKDLYRILTEQRRPESRDKSFGLIALELDILTVEQVDLLVAQQSESNLMLGEILVEEGALSKNQLLQCLEQFYSQEAET
;
A
#
# COMPACT_ATOMS: atom_id res chain seq x y z
N MET A 1 -4.63 -2.33 27.70
CA MET A 1 -3.85 -3.22 26.81
C MET A 1 -4.53 -3.14 25.47
N GLU A 2 -3.75 -2.75 24.45
CA GLU A 2 -4.03 -2.73 23.01
C GLU A 2 -5.38 -2.17 22.52
N SER A 3 -5.44 -0.84 22.34
CA SER A 3 -6.27 -0.24 21.27
C SER A 3 -5.52 -0.42 19.95
N GLY A 4 -5.52 -1.65 19.42
CA GLY A 4 -5.19 -1.89 18.03
C GLY A 4 -6.50 -1.92 17.27
N SER A 5 -6.74 -0.94 16.39
CA SER A 5 -7.77 -1.10 15.36
C SER A 5 -7.52 -2.44 14.66
N LYS A 6 -8.52 -3.32 14.67
CA LYS A 6 -8.40 -4.65 14.10
C LYS A 6 -8.12 -4.50 12.61
N LEU A 7 -7.08 -5.12 12.09
CA LEU A 7 -6.79 -5.00 10.66
C LEU A 7 -7.88 -5.75 9.87
N PHE A 8 -8.28 -5.22 8.71
CA PHE A 8 -9.31 -5.85 7.88
C PHE A 8 -8.98 -7.32 7.54
N GLY A 9 -7.70 -7.65 7.36
CA GLY A 9 -7.25 -9.03 7.16
C GLY A 9 -7.56 -9.95 8.35
N GLU A 10 -7.33 -9.51 9.58
CA GLU A 10 -7.64 -10.27 10.80
C GLU A 10 -9.15 -10.43 10.98
N PHE A 11 -9.93 -9.41 10.63
CA PHE A 11 -11.39 -9.49 10.63
C PHE A 11 -11.90 -10.59 9.68
N LEU A 12 -11.30 -10.75 8.50
CA LEU A 12 -11.69 -11.78 7.53
C LEU A 12 -11.38 -13.20 8.04
N VAL A 13 -10.24 -13.36 8.74
CA VAL A 13 -9.85 -14.63 9.37
C VAL A 13 -10.81 -15.00 10.49
N ASP A 14 -11.14 -14.04 11.35
CA ASP A 14 -12.09 -14.24 12.44
C ASP A 14 -13.50 -14.62 11.97
N LYS A 15 -13.90 -14.16 10.80
CA LYS A 15 -15.18 -14.54 10.16
C LYS A 15 -15.13 -15.93 9.50
N GLY A 16 -13.97 -16.58 9.45
CA GLY A 16 -13.77 -17.86 8.78
C GLY A 16 -13.94 -17.79 7.27
N LEU A 17 -13.80 -16.59 6.69
CA LEU A 17 -13.95 -16.37 5.24
C LEU A 17 -12.63 -16.59 4.49
N VAL A 18 -11.51 -16.36 5.17
CA VAL A 18 -10.15 -16.54 4.66
C VAL A 18 -9.35 -17.22 5.77
N ASP A 19 -8.47 -18.15 5.45
CA ASP A 19 -7.55 -18.72 6.45
C ASP A 19 -6.25 -17.90 6.55
N GLU A 20 -5.46 -18.15 7.60
CA GLU A 20 -4.20 -17.43 7.82
C GLU A 20 -3.22 -17.60 6.65
N GLU A 21 -3.19 -18.79 6.02
CA GLU A 21 -2.30 -19.07 4.88
C GLU A 21 -2.66 -18.22 3.66
N THR A 22 -3.95 -18.17 3.31
CA THR A 22 -4.47 -17.36 2.21
C THR A 22 -4.28 -15.87 2.49
N LEU A 23 -4.49 -15.43 3.73
CA LEU A 23 -4.22 -14.05 4.13
C LEU A 23 -2.75 -13.69 3.94
N VAL A 24 -1.83 -14.55 4.37
CA VAL A 24 -0.37 -14.34 4.21
C VAL A 24 0.01 -14.28 2.74
N ILE A 25 -0.52 -15.16 1.90
CA ILE A 25 -0.28 -15.15 0.45
C ILE A 25 -0.79 -13.85 -0.17
N ALA A 26 -2.02 -13.44 0.14
CA ALA A 26 -2.60 -12.22 -0.38
C ALA A 26 -1.85 -10.96 0.07
N LEU A 27 -1.35 -10.93 1.32
CA LEU A 27 -0.50 -9.85 1.83
C LEU A 27 0.87 -9.79 1.13
N ASP A 28 1.48 -10.94 0.86
CA ASP A 28 2.74 -10.99 0.13
C ASP A 28 2.55 -10.53 -1.31
N GLN A 29 1.49 -10.98 -1.98
CA GLN A 29 1.11 -10.50 -3.31
C GLN A 29 0.82 -9.00 -3.31
N GLN A 30 0.07 -8.50 -2.33
CA GLN A 30 -0.19 -7.06 -2.19
C GLN A 30 1.11 -6.27 -2.10
N ARG A 31 2.06 -6.77 -1.32
CA ARG A 31 3.38 -6.14 -1.16
C ARG A 31 4.21 -6.19 -2.43
N GLN A 32 4.10 -7.25 -3.23
CA GLN A 32 4.79 -7.38 -4.51
C GLN A 32 4.18 -6.49 -5.59
N VAL A 33 2.85 -6.39 -5.64
CA VAL A 33 2.11 -5.59 -6.63
C VAL A 33 2.20 -4.11 -6.32
N ASN A 34 2.01 -3.73 -5.05
CA ASN A 34 2.05 -2.35 -4.58
C ASN A 34 3.50 -1.86 -4.57
N SER A 35 3.98 -1.53 -5.78
CA SER A 35 5.33 -1.06 -6.02
C SER A 35 5.55 0.23 -5.24
N PRO A 36 6.63 0.35 -4.45
CA PRO A 36 6.98 1.61 -3.81
C PRO A 36 7.08 2.74 -4.84
N LEU A 37 6.74 3.97 -4.45
CA LEU A 37 6.72 5.13 -5.35
C LEU A 37 8.04 5.29 -6.12
N GLY A 38 9.19 4.99 -5.49
CA GLY A 38 10.49 4.99 -6.15
C GLY A 38 10.67 3.93 -7.25
N GLN A 39 10.02 2.77 -7.13
CA GLN A 39 10.03 1.75 -8.18
C GLN A 39 9.09 2.12 -9.33
N VAL A 40 7.95 2.76 -9.02
CA VAL A 40 7.06 3.38 -10.03
C VAL A 40 7.83 4.46 -10.79
N ALA A 41 8.55 5.33 -10.09
CA ALA A 41 9.39 6.39 -10.69
C ALA A 41 10.47 5.84 -11.63
N LEU A 42 11.09 4.73 -11.25
CA LEU A 42 12.15 4.08 -12.04
C LEU A 42 11.58 3.37 -13.27
N LYS A 43 10.41 2.73 -13.15
CA LYS A 43 9.66 2.15 -14.28
C LYS A 43 9.16 3.22 -15.25
N ALA A 44 8.72 4.38 -14.74
CA ALA A 44 8.28 5.52 -15.53
C ALA A 44 9.44 6.27 -16.23
N GLY A 45 10.70 5.92 -15.93
CA GLY A 45 11.88 6.57 -16.50
C GLY A 45 12.12 7.99 -15.98
N LEU A 46 11.40 8.43 -14.95
CA LEU A 46 11.55 9.77 -14.35
C LEU A 46 12.79 9.85 -13.46
N ILE A 47 13.23 8.71 -12.91
CA ILE A 47 14.49 8.60 -12.16
C ILE A 47 15.30 7.41 -12.66
N ASN A 48 16.62 7.44 -12.43
CA ASN A 48 17.49 6.28 -12.61
C ASN A 48 17.86 5.62 -11.26
N LYS A 49 18.62 4.52 -11.30
CA LYS A 49 19.06 3.78 -10.10
C LYS A 49 19.89 4.62 -9.13
N LYS A 50 20.70 5.56 -9.64
CA LYS A 50 21.53 6.45 -8.81
C LYS A 50 20.65 7.43 -8.05
N ASP A 51 19.65 8.01 -8.71
CA ASP A 51 18.70 8.93 -8.09
C ASP A 51 17.83 8.23 -7.05
N LEU A 52 17.34 7.03 -7.37
CA LEU A 52 16.65 6.18 -6.39
C LEU A 52 17.52 5.94 -5.15
N TYR A 53 18.79 5.58 -5.32
CA TYR A 53 19.70 5.35 -4.20
C TYR A 53 19.92 6.61 -3.35
N ARG A 54 20.02 7.79 -3.99
CA ARG A 54 20.16 9.07 -3.28
C ARG A 54 18.94 9.34 -2.40
N ILE A 55 17.74 9.23 -2.96
CA ILE A 55 16.49 9.45 -2.22
C ILE A 55 16.37 8.48 -1.04
N LEU A 56 16.64 7.18 -1.26
CA LEU A 56 16.58 6.17 -0.20
C LEU A 56 17.65 6.38 0.89
N THR A 57 18.81 6.93 0.53
CA THR A 57 19.86 7.26 1.49
C THR A 57 19.43 8.43 2.36
N GLU A 58 18.83 9.47 1.78
CA GLU A 58 18.28 10.60 2.54
C GLU A 58 17.12 10.18 3.44
N GLN A 59 16.23 9.31 2.96
CA GLN A 59 15.10 8.81 3.75
C GLN A 59 15.53 8.05 5.01
N ARG A 60 16.73 7.44 5.01
CA ARG A 60 17.28 6.73 6.17
C ARG A 60 17.90 7.68 7.21
N ARG A 61 18.08 8.96 6.89
CA ARG A 61 18.65 9.92 7.85
C ARG A 61 17.65 10.20 8.98
N PRO A 62 18.14 10.41 10.23
CA PRO A 62 17.27 10.73 11.36
C PRO A 62 16.36 11.95 11.11
N GLU A 63 16.88 12.94 10.38
CA GLU A 63 16.22 14.21 10.06
C GLU A 63 15.08 14.06 9.03
N SER A 64 14.99 12.92 8.35
CA SER A 64 14.02 12.65 7.28
C SER A 64 13.09 11.49 7.60
N ARG A 65 13.02 11.04 8.86
CA ARG A 65 12.17 9.91 9.28
C ARG A 65 10.69 10.09 8.95
N ASP A 66 10.20 11.32 9.02
CA ASP A 66 8.81 11.64 8.76
C ASP A 66 8.57 12.08 7.29
N LYS A 67 9.63 12.13 6.47
CA LYS A 67 9.54 12.59 5.09
C LYS A 67 9.22 11.43 4.15
N SER A 68 8.23 11.66 3.30
CA SER A 68 7.85 10.71 2.25
C SER A 68 8.89 10.71 1.11
N PHE A 69 8.91 9.62 0.33
CA PHE A 69 9.78 9.50 -0.83
C PHE A 69 9.63 10.70 -1.80
N GLY A 70 8.38 11.08 -2.09
CA GLY A 70 8.07 12.19 -2.99
C GLY A 70 8.65 13.52 -2.49
N LEU A 71 8.48 13.83 -1.19
CA LEU A 71 8.98 15.07 -0.61
C LEU A 71 10.52 15.14 -0.68
N ILE A 72 11.21 14.05 -0.35
CA ILE A 72 12.68 13.99 -0.46
C ILE A 72 13.13 14.14 -1.92
N ALA A 73 12.41 13.54 -2.87
CA ALA A 73 12.72 13.68 -4.28
C ALA A 73 12.58 15.13 -4.79
N LEU A 74 11.63 15.89 -4.25
CA LEU A 74 11.47 17.33 -4.49
C LEU A 74 12.63 18.12 -3.87
N GLU A 75 12.96 17.87 -2.59
CA GLU A 75 14.05 18.56 -1.89
C GLU A 75 15.43 18.32 -2.52
N LEU A 76 15.61 17.20 -3.22
CA LEU A 76 16.84 16.85 -3.93
C LEU A 76 16.86 17.35 -5.39
N ASP A 77 15.84 18.07 -5.84
CA ASP A 77 15.63 18.49 -7.24
C ASP A 77 15.70 17.32 -8.24
N ILE A 78 15.30 16.12 -7.80
CA ILE A 78 15.30 14.90 -8.64
C ILE A 78 13.97 14.79 -9.39
N LEU A 79 12.87 15.13 -8.73
CA LEU A 79 11.53 15.14 -9.31
C LEU A 79 10.90 16.52 -9.11
N THR A 80 9.95 16.88 -9.97
CA THR A 80 9.07 18.04 -9.78
C THR A 80 7.77 17.64 -9.07
N VAL A 81 7.01 18.62 -8.58
CA VAL A 81 5.71 18.38 -7.92
C VAL A 81 4.77 17.64 -8.86
N GLU A 82 4.71 18.07 -10.12
CA GLU A 82 3.87 17.47 -11.15
C GLU A 82 4.26 16.01 -11.44
N GLN A 83 5.56 15.71 -11.40
CA GLN A 83 6.06 14.35 -11.58
C GLN A 83 5.74 13.46 -10.38
N VAL A 84 5.84 13.99 -9.15
CA VAL A 84 5.44 13.27 -7.95
C VAL A 84 3.94 12.98 -7.97
N ASP A 85 3.12 13.97 -8.30
CA ASP A 85 1.66 13.81 -8.40
C ASP A 85 1.28 12.77 -9.47
N LEU A 86 1.93 12.81 -10.63
CA LEU A 86 1.75 11.80 -11.68
C LEU A 86 2.09 10.39 -11.17
N LEU A 87 3.20 10.24 -10.44
CA LEU A 87 3.61 8.94 -9.89
C LEU A 87 2.67 8.44 -8.81
N VAL A 88 2.15 9.33 -7.96
CA VAL A 88 1.16 8.98 -6.93
C VAL A 88 -0.15 8.55 -7.59
N ALA A 89 -0.59 9.22 -8.65
CA ALA A 89 -1.76 8.82 -9.42
C ALA A 89 -1.56 7.43 -10.05
N GLN A 90 -0.44 7.21 -10.73
CA GLN A 90 -0.09 5.91 -11.31
C GLN A 90 0.01 4.79 -10.27
N GLN A 91 0.59 5.09 -9.10
CA GLN A 91 0.69 4.14 -8.00
C GLN A 91 -0.70 3.81 -7.45
N SER A 92 -1.59 4.81 -7.30
CA SER A 92 -2.95 4.62 -6.78
C SER A 92 -3.84 3.82 -7.73
N GLU A 93 -3.64 3.95 -9.05
CA GLU A 93 -4.32 3.14 -10.05
C GLU A 93 -3.82 1.69 -10.10
N SER A 94 -2.58 1.44 -9.70
CA SER A 94 -1.93 0.12 -9.76
C SER A 94 -1.94 -0.63 -8.43
N ASN A 95 -2.11 0.08 -7.31
CA ASN A 95 -2.11 -0.52 -5.99
C ASN A 95 -3.41 -1.30 -5.79
N LEU A 96 -3.30 -2.61 -5.67
CA LEU A 96 -4.44 -3.45 -5.35
C LEU A 96 -4.71 -3.40 -3.85
N MET A 97 -5.99 -3.29 -3.50
CA MET A 97 -6.42 -3.49 -2.14
C MET A 97 -6.39 -4.98 -1.78
N LEU A 98 -6.10 -5.29 -0.53
CA LEU A 98 -6.06 -6.68 -0.03
C LEU A 98 -7.35 -7.44 -0.38
N GLY A 99 -8.49 -6.77 -0.27
CA GLY A 99 -9.79 -7.33 -0.64
C GLY A 99 -9.92 -7.68 -2.12
N GLU A 100 -9.34 -6.89 -3.02
CA GLU A 100 -9.37 -7.17 -4.46
C GLU A 100 -8.52 -8.37 -4.82
N ILE A 101 -7.34 -8.49 -4.21
CA ILE A 101 -6.45 -9.65 -4.36
C ILE A 101 -7.15 -10.93 -3.90
N LEU A 102 -7.80 -10.88 -2.73
CA LEU A 102 -8.58 -12.02 -2.22
C LEU A 102 -9.75 -12.40 -3.15
N VAL A 103 -10.30 -11.45 -3.90
CA VAL A 103 -11.33 -11.74 -4.90
C VAL A 103 -10.74 -12.37 -6.17
N GLU A 104 -9.59 -11.87 -6.63
CA GLU A 104 -8.90 -12.41 -7.80
C GLU A 104 -8.40 -13.85 -7.58
N GLU A 105 -7.90 -14.15 -6.39
CA GLU A 105 -7.46 -15.50 -5.99
C GLU A 105 -8.65 -16.46 -5.71
N GLY A 106 -9.88 -15.96 -5.76
CA GLY A 106 -11.10 -16.75 -5.53
C GLY A 106 -11.38 -17.08 -4.05
N ALA A 107 -10.60 -16.51 -3.13
CA ALA A 107 -10.83 -16.64 -1.68
C ALA A 107 -12.10 -15.91 -1.22
N LEU A 108 -12.44 -14.80 -1.88
CA LEU A 108 -13.67 -14.04 -1.64
C LEU A 108 -14.42 -13.82 -2.95
N SER A 109 -15.75 -13.74 -2.88
CA SER A 109 -16.52 -13.13 -3.97
C SER A 109 -16.62 -11.62 -3.77
N LYS A 110 -16.80 -10.87 -4.87
CA LYS A 110 -17.01 -9.41 -4.81
C LYS A 110 -18.16 -9.00 -3.88
N ASN A 111 -19.23 -9.80 -3.83
CA ASN A 111 -20.35 -9.55 -2.91
C ASN A 111 -19.96 -9.78 -1.44
N GLN A 112 -19.20 -10.84 -1.14
CA GLN A 112 -18.70 -11.09 0.22
C GLN A 112 -17.75 -9.99 0.66
N LEU A 113 -16.87 -9.53 -0.22
CA LEU A 113 -15.96 -8.41 0.06
C LEU A 113 -16.74 -7.15 0.46
N LEU A 114 -17.74 -6.76 -0.33
CA LEU A 114 -18.56 -5.57 -0.05
C LEU A 114 -19.29 -5.67 1.29
N GLN A 115 -19.88 -6.83 1.58
CA GLN A 115 -20.55 -7.08 2.88
C GLN A 115 -19.56 -7.02 4.05
N CYS A 116 -18.35 -7.54 3.88
CA CYS A 116 -17.32 -7.51 4.91
C CYS A 116 -16.82 -6.09 5.17
N LEU A 117 -16.61 -5.30 4.11
CA LEU A 117 -16.22 -3.90 4.23
C LEU A 117 -17.30 -3.09 4.96
N GLU A 118 -18.57 -3.28 4.62
CA GLU A 118 -19.69 -2.61 5.30
C GLU A 118 -19.75 -2.96 6.79
N GLN A 119 -19.59 -4.26 7.13
CA GLN A 119 -19.55 -4.70 8.53
C GLN A 119 -18.33 -4.13 9.28
N PHE A 120 -17.16 -4.14 8.65
CA PHE A 120 -15.92 -3.64 9.24
C PHE A 120 -16.01 -2.13 9.56
N TYR A 121 -16.44 -1.31 8.60
CA TYR A 121 -16.60 0.13 8.81
C TYR A 121 -17.72 0.48 9.81
N SER A 122 -18.78 -0.33 9.85
CA SER A 122 -19.85 -0.14 10.84
C SER A 122 -19.35 -0.43 12.27
N GLN A 123 -18.47 -1.42 12.43
CA GLN A 123 -17.85 -1.74 13.73
C GLN A 123 -16.81 -0.69 14.16
N GLU A 124 -16.04 -0.13 13.23
CA GLU A 124 -15.11 0.97 13.56
C GLU A 124 -15.84 2.29 13.88
N ALA A 125 -17.02 2.55 13.29
CA ALA A 125 -17.80 3.76 13.57
C ALA A 125 -18.49 3.75 14.94
N GLU A 126 -18.65 2.59 15.58
CA GLU A 126 -19.32 2.41 16.88
C GLU A 126 -18.35 2.40 18.08
N THR A 127 -17.03 2.49 17.85
CA THR A 127 -15.99 2.44 18.91
C THR A 127 -15.34 3.81 19.14
#